data_AF-A0A916R1T8-F1
#
_entry.id   AF-A0A916R1T8-F1
#
_cell.length_a   1.000
_cell.length_b   1.000
_cell.length_c   1.000
_cell.angle_alpha   90.00
_cell.angle_beta   90.00
_cell.angle_gamma   90.00
#
_symmetry.space_group_name_H-M   'P 1'
#
loop_
_entity.id
_entity.type
_entity.pdbx_description
1 polymer ?
#
loop_
_entity_poly.entity_id
_entity_poly.type
_entity_poly.pdbx_seq_one_letter_code
_entity_poly.pdbx_strand_id
1 'polypeptide(L)'
;MILTRILFTLFTIIFIFSGLIYQVEHGVNSESFKTFLDAVYFSVVTMTTVGFGDVTPASENGRLLTVLMILTGISLIPSQLGV
;
A
#
# COMPACT_ATOMS: atom_id res chain seq x y z
N MET A 1 -16.26 -9.48 15.51
CA MET A 1 -16.22 -10.14 14.17
C MET A 1 -15.89 -9.17 13.05
N ILE A 2 -16.56 -8.01 12.91
CA ILE A 2 -16.30 -7.07 11.80
C ILE A 2 -14.88 -6.46 11.86
N LEU A 3 -14.46 -5.98 13.03
CA LEU A 3 -13.15 -5.34 13.22
C LEU A 3 -11.99 -6.28 12.86
N THR A 4 -12.07 -7.53 13.31
CA THR A 4 -11.07 -8.57 13.00
C THR A 4 -10.92 -8.80 11.49
N ARG A 5 -12.02 -8.78 10.73
CA ARG A 5 -12.01 -8.93 9.26
C ARG A 5 -11.36 -7.73 8.57
N ILE A 6 -11.67 -6.52 9.03
CA ILE A 6 -11.09 -5.28 8.49
C ILE A 6 -9.59 -5.24 8.74
N LEU A 7 -9.14 -5.55 9.96
CA LEU A 7 -7.73 -5.61 10.31
C LEU A 7 -6.97 -6.63 9.45
N PHE A 8 -7.54 -7.83 9.26
CA PHE A 8 -6.93 -8.86 8.43
C PHE A 8 -6.87 -8.45 6.96
N THR A 9 -7.89 -7.78 6.45
CA THR A 9 -7.92 -7.27 5.06
C THR A 9 -6.89 -6.16 4.86
N LEU A 10 -6.82 -5.20 5.78
CA LEU A 10 -5.82 -4.14 5.75
C LEU A 10 -4.40 -4.71 5.77
N PHE A 11 -4.14 -5.65 6.68
CA PHE A 11 -2.85 -6.34 6.75
C PHE A 11 -2.50 -7.02 5.42
N THR A 12 -3.47 -7.71 4.82
CA THR A 12 -3.28 -8.42 3.54
C THR A 12 -3.00 -7.44 2.39
N ILE A 13 -3.78 -6.36 2.26
CA ILE A 13 -3.56 -5.33 1.22
C ILE A 13 -2.17 -4.71 1.40
N ILE A 14 -1.83 -4.27 2.62
CA ILE A 14 -0.55 -3.64 2.90
C ILE A 14 0.60 -4.58 2.55
N PHE A 15 0.60 -5.84 3.00
CA PHE A 15 1.71 -6.76 2.73
C PHE A 15 1.85 -7.12 1.25
N ILE A 16 0.75 -7.34 0.53
CA ILE A 16 0.78 -7.67 -0.89
C ILE A 16 1.32 -6.49 -1.70
N PHE A 17 0.73 -5.30 -1.54
CA PHE A 17 1.15 -4.14 -2.32
C PHE A 17 2.54 -3.64 -1.94
N SER A 18 2.95 -3.74 -0.67
CA SER A 18 4.34 -3.45 -0.26
C SER A 18 5.34 -4.36 -0.96
N GLY A 19 5.04 -5.65 -1.11
CA GLY A 19 5.89 -6.58 -1.84
C GLY A 19 6.04 -6.22 -3.31
N LEU A 20 4.91 -5.93 -3.97
CA LEU A 20 4.89 -5.54 -5.38
C LEU A 20 5.63 -4.20 -5.62
N ILE A 21 5.36 -3.21 -4.78
CA ILE A 21 6.00 -1.89 -4.88
C ILE A 21 7.49 -2.00 -4.61
N TYR A 22 7.90 -2.75 -3.57
CA TYR A 22 9.32 -2.98 -3.31
C TYR A 22 10.01 -3.64 -4.49
N GLN A 23 9.40 -4.67 -5.11
CA GLN A 23 9.99 -5.35 -6.25
C GLN A 23 10.20 -4.43 -7.46
N VAL A 24 9.26 -3.50 -7.70
CA VAL A 24 9.31 -2.57 -8.83
C VAL A 24 10.22 -1.36 -8.55
N GLU A 25 10.16 -0.81 -7.34
CA GLU A 25 10.85 0.43 -6.98
C GLU A 25 12.25 0.20 -6.44
N HIS A 26 12.57 -0.94 -5.83
CA HIS A 26 13.89 -1.14 -5.22
C HIS A 26 15.04 -1.02 -6.22
N GLY A 27 14.83 -1.36 -7.49
CA GLY A 27 15.84 -1.21 -8.55
C GLY A 27 15.89 0.17 -9.22
N VAL A 28 14.83 0.97 -9.09
CA VAL A 28 14.68 2.27 -9.79
C VAL A 28 14.85 3.45 -8.83
N ASN A 29 14.29 3.31 -7.63
CA ASN A 29 14.31 4.28 -6.56
C ASN A 29 14.80 3.63 -5.26
N SER A 30 16.04 3.11 -5.31
CA SER A 30 16.68 2.46 -4.17
C SER A 30 16.90 3.43 -3.00
N GLU A 31 16.91 4.74 -3.24
CA GLU A 31 17.06 5.75 -2.18
C GLU A 31 15.81 5.89 -1.32
N SER A 32 14.60 5.88 -1.91
CA SER A 32 13.35 5.90 -1.13
C SER A 32 12.91 4.51 -0.66
N PHE A 33 13.18 3.45 -1.44
CA PHE A 33 12.77 2.07 -1.13
C PHE A 33 13.99 1.19 -0.83
N LYS A 34 14.74 1.51 0.23
CA LYS A 34 15.98 0.80 0.63
C LYS A 34 15.68 -0.61 1.15
N THR A 35 14.61 -0.74 1.91
CA THR A 35 14.22 -1.96 2.58
C THR A 35 12.74 -2.25 2.35
N PHE A 36 12.35 -3.50 2.54
CA PHE A 36 10.93 -3.87 2.48
C PHE A 36 10.07 -3.07 3.48
N LEU A 37 10.64 -2.69 4.62
CA LEU A 37 9.94 -1.87 5.62
C LEU A 37 9.59 -0.48 5.11
N ASP A 38 10.39 0.09 4.20
CA ASP A 38 10.08 1.39 3.58
C ASP A 38 8.85 1.29 2.67
N ALA A 39 8.68 0.15 1.97
CA ALA A 39 7.49 -0.12 1.17
C ALA A 39 6.24 -0.38 2.04
N VAL A 40 6.41 -1.03 3.20
CA VAL A 40 5.34 -1.19 4.20
C VAL A 40 4.93 0.16 4.78
N TYR A 41 5.89 0.99 5.14
CA TYR A 41 5.66 2.35 5.61
C TYR A 41 4.89 3.16 4.57
N PHE A 42 5.34 3.16 3.31
CA PHE A 42 4.64 3.81 2.21
C PHE A 42 3.17 3.34 2.09
N SER A 43 2.95 2.03 2.11
CA SER A 43 1.62 1.43 1.96
C SER A 43 0.70 1.82 3.11
N VAL A 44 1.21 1.83 4.35
CA VAL A 44 0.45 2.27 5.55
C VAL A 44 0.09 3.75 5.45
N VAL A 45 1.07 4.62 5.16
CA VAL A 45 0.87 6.08 5.06
C VAL A 45 -0.11 6.44 3.94
N THR A 46 -0.05 5.71 2.83
CA THR A 46 -0.97 5.90 1.70
C THR A 46 -2.37 5.40 2.01
N MET A 47 -2.51 4.21 2.59
CA MET A 47 -3.80 3.63 2.96
C MET A 47 -4.53 4.42 4.06
N THR A 48 -3.77 5.03 4.96
CA THR A 48 -4.29 5.92 6.00
C THR A 48 -4.53 7.35 5.49
N THR A 49 -4.25 7.62 4.22
CA THR A 49 -4.38 8.94 3.58
C THR A 49 -3.55 10.05 4.23
N VAL A 50 -2.52 9.68 5.00
CA VAL A 50 -1.62 10.64 5.66
C VAL A 50 -0.71 11.31 4.63
N GLY A 51 -0.10 10.51 3.75
CA GLY A 51 0.63 11.01 2.58
C GLY A 51 1.79 11.97 2.88
N PHE A 52 2.73 11.60 3.74
CA PHE A 52 3.90 12.45 4.07
C PHE A 52 4.75 12.85 2.85
N GLY A 53 4.80 12.02 1.81
CA GLY A 53 5.50 12.31 0.56
C GLY A 53 7.03 12.12 0.61
N ASP A 54 7.57 11.66 1.73
CA ASP A 54 8.97 11.31 1.95
C ASP A 54 9.41 10.06 1.20
N VAL A 55 8.53 9.06 1.12
CA VAL A 55 8.70 7.85 0.31
C VAL A 55 7.61 7.83 -0.75
N THR A 56 7.97 7.88 -2.03
CA THR A 56 7.01 7.81 -3.14
C THR A 56 7.58 7.06 -4.34
N PRO A 57 6.75 6.30 -5.08
CA PRO A 57 7.21 5.59 -6.28
C PRO A 57 7.60 6.56 -7.39
N ALA A 58 8.80 6.36 -7.94
CA ALA A 58 9.30 7.15 -9.05
C ALA A 58 8.92 6.54 -10.41
N SER A 59 8.76 5.21 -10.48
CA SER A 59 8.45 4.52 -11.72
C SER A 59 6.97 4.60 -12.10
N GLU A 60 6.69 4.53 -13.40
CA GLU A 60 5.31 4.48 -13.92
C GLU A 60 4.55 3.26 -13.38
N ASN A 61 5.22 2.11 -13.31
CA ASN A 61 4.67 0.87 -12.77
C ASN A 61 4.35 0.99 -11.27
N GLY A 62 5.22 1.61 -10.47
CA GLY A 62 4.98 1.82 -9.04
C GLY A 62 3.83 2.78 -8.77
N ARG A 63 3.65 3.80 -9.62
CA ARG A 63 2.47 4.68 -9.59
C ARG A 63 1.19 3.93 -9.92
N LEU A 64 1.20 3.09 -10.96
CA LEU A 64 0.04 2.25 -11.31
C LEU A 64 -0.33 1.30 -10.17
N LEU A 65 0.65 0.64 -9.55
CA LEU A 65 0.43 -0.22 -8.37
C LEU A 65 -0.18 0.55 -7.20
N THR A 66 0.25 1.79 -6.98
CA THR A 66 -0.31 2.66 -5.93
C THR A 66 -1.78 2.99 -6.20
N VAL A 67 -2.13 3.30 -7.45
CA VAL A 67 -3.53 3.54 -7.84
C VAL A 67 -4.38 2.28 -7.57
N LEU A 68 -3.90 1.11 -7.98
CA LEU A 68 -4.59 -0.16 -7.74
C LEU A 68 -4.75 -0.47 -6.25
N MET A 69 -3.73 -0.17 -5.43
CA MET A 69 -3.79 -0.31 -3.97
C MET A 69 -4.92 0.52 -3.38
N ILE A 70 -4.99 1.80 -3.75
CA ILE A 70 -6.02 2.74 -3.27
C ILE A 70 -7.42 2.27 -3.70
N LEU A 71 -7.59 1.91 -4.97
CA LEU A 71 -8.87 1.40 -5.48
C LEU A 71 -9.31 0.11 -4.75
N THR A 72 -8.37 -0.77 -4.45
CA THR A 72 -8.62 -2.01 -3.70
C THR A 72 -9.07 -1.69 -2.27
N GLY A 73 -8.39 -0.77 -1.59
CA GLY A 73 -8.74 -0.33 -0.23
C GLY A 73 -10.14 0.29 -0.16
N ILE A 74 -10.42 1.24 -1.07
CA ILE A 74 -11.72 1.94 -1.13
C ILE A 74 -12.86 0.97 -1.51
N SER A 75 -12.59 -0.07 -2.29
CA SER A 75 -13.63 -1.03 -2.68
C SER A 75 -13.88 -2.10 -1.60
N LEU A 76 -12.81 -2.67 -1.02
CA LEU A 76 -12.91 -3.84 -0.13
C LEU A 76 -13.18 -3.52 1.33
N ILE A 77 -12.77 -2.35 1.84
CA ILE A 77 -12.98 -2.01 3.25
C ILE A 77 -14.46 -1.69 3.51
N PRO A 78 -15.13 -0.81 2.74
CA PRO A 78 -16.53 -0.48 2.97
C PRO A 78 -17.47 -1.68 2.76
N SER A 79 -17.16 -2.59 1.84
CA SER A 79 -17.97 -3.79 1.58
C SER A 79 -18.05 -4.73 2.78
N GLN A 80 -17.20 -4.57 3.79
CA GLN A 80 -17.21 -5.37 5.01
C GLN A 80 -18.11 -4.79 6.10
N LEU A 81 -18.56 -3.54 5.95
CA LEU A 81 -19.44 -2.89 6.92
C LEU A 81 -20.87 -3.44 6.89
N GLY A 82 -21.23 -4.21 5.85
CA GLY A 82 -22.48 -4.99 5.81
C GLY A 82 -23.74 -4.13 5.71
N VAL A 83 -23.61 -2.91 5.18
CA VAL A 83 -24.75 -2.06 4.77
C VAL A 83 -25.32 -2.52 3.43
#